data_AF-A0A7X2LQE1-F1
#
_entry.id   AF-A0A7X2LQE1-F1
#
_cell.length_a   1.000
_cell.length_b   1.000
_cell.length_c   1.000
_cell.angle_alpha   90.00
_cell.angle_beta   90.00
_cell.angle_gamma   90.00
#
_symmetry.space_group_name_H-M   'P 1'
#
loop_
_entity.id
_entity.type
_entity.pdbx_description
1 polymer ?
#
loop_
_entity_poly.entity_id
_entity_poly.type
_entity_poly.pdbx_seq_one_letter_code
_entity_poly.pdbx_strand_id
1 'polypeptide(L)'
;MMAVLGMLRIVPSWCYWILALVALCLGCEIHGAGRVQAKWDAQVKQQAAAAEAALELRREQNRAIGAEQALKSAQIQRGHDDEMAKVRADLRNSERLRLGAAWCDGGTPGPAQASGAAGSDGAGTTGRLLPPELDSAVRALIGQAEESAATARAAQAFIRENGMAPP
;
A
#
# COMPACT_ATOMS: atom_id res chain seq x y z
N MET A 1 -56.04 -33.02 -47.78
CA MET A 1 -56.86 -31.99 -47.12
C MET A 1 -58.17 -32.55 -46.54
N MET A 2 -58.91 -33.40 -47.26
CA MET A 2 -60.16 -34.04 -46.77
C MET A 2 -60.00 -35.00 -45.58
N ALA A 3 -58.86 -35.71 -45.46
CA ALA A 3 -58.63 -36.65 -44.36
C ALA A 3 -58.42 -35.97 -42.99
N VAL A 4 -57.84 -34.76 -42.98
CA VAL A 4 -57.63 -33.97 -41.75
C VAL A 4 -58.98 -33.46 -41.21
N LEU A 5 -59.89 -33.08 -42.11
CA LEU A 5 -61.26 -32.68 -41.77
C LEU A 5 -62.10 -33.84 -41.23
N GLY A 6 -61.81 -35.09 -41.61
CA GLY A 6 -62.48 -36.29 -41.10
C GLY A 6 -62.07 -36.65 -39.66
N MET A 7 -60.79 -36.54 -39.32
CA MET A 7 -60.31 -36.72 -37.94
C MET A 7 -60.85 -35.66 -36.97
N LEU A 8 -61.07 -34.44 -37.45
CA LEU A 8 -61.65 -33.35 -36.66
C LEU A 8 -63.08 -33.66 -36.16
N ARG A 9 -63.80 -34.56 -36.82
CA ARG A 9 -65.18 -34.98 -36.49
C ARG A 9 -65.25 -36.14 -35.48
N ILE A 10 -64.17 -36.89 -35.30
CA ILE A 10 -64.07 -38.02 -34.36
C ILE A 10 -63.70 -37.54 -32.95
N VAL A 11 -62.93 -36.45 -32.89
CA VAL A 11 -62.53 -35.84 -31.62
C VAL A 11 -63.72 -35.10 -31.03
N PRO A 12 -64.19 -35.46 -29.82
CA PRO A 12 -65.28 -34.78 -29.16
C PRO A 12 -65.01 -33.27 -29.02
N SER A 13 -66.05 -32.45 -29.22
CA SER A 13 -65.93 -30.97 -29.17
C SER A 13 -65.34 -30.44 -27.87
N TRP A 14 -65.48 -31.17 -26.76
CA TRP A 14 -64.91 -30.81 -25.46
C TRP A 14 -63.38 -30.88 -25.43
N CYS A 15 -62.73 -31.70 -26.27
CA CYS A 15 -61.27 -31.74 -26.33
C CYS A 15 -60.68 -30.43 -26.89
N TYR A 16 -61.34 -29.78 -27.84
CA TYR A 16 -60.90 -28.47 -28.35
C TYR A 16 -61.04 -27.37 -27.30
N TRP A 17 -62.08 -27.43 -26.47
CA TRP A 17 -62.24 -26.53 -25.33
C TRP A 17 -61.14 -26.70 -24.29
N ILE A 18 -60.74 -27.94 -23.99
CA ILE A 18 -59.61 -28.20 -23.09
C ILE A 18 -58.30 -27.67 -23.67
N LEU A 19 -58.03 -27.93 -24.96
CA LEU A 19 -56.81 -27.41 -25.61
C LEU A 19 -56.78 -25.88 -25.64
N ALA A 20 -57.91 -25.23 -25.88
CA ALA A 20 -58.02 -23.77 -25.82
C ALA A 20 -57.77 -23.23 -24.41
N LEU A 21 -58.29 -23.89 -23.37
CA LEU A 21 -58.02 -23.54 -21.98
C LEU A 21 -56.55 -23.72 -21.61
N VAL A 22 -55.93 -24.83 -22.00
CA VAL A 22 -54.51 -25.09 -21.74
C VAL A 22 -53.63 -24.04 -22.44
N ALA A 23 -53.93 -23.70 -23.70
CA ALA A 23 -53.23 -22.67 -24.44
C ALA A 23 -53.39 -21.27 -23.80
N LEU A 24 -54.58 -20.96 -23.28
CA LEU A 24 -54.85 -19.71 -22.55
C LEU A 24 -54.04 -19.64 -21.25
N CYS A 25 -54.03 -20.72 -20.46
CA CYS A 25 -53.25 -20.79 -19.21
C CYS A 25 -51.75 -20.61 -19.46
N LEU A 26 -51.19 -21.33 -20.43
CA LEU A 26 -49.77 -21.19 -20.82
C LEU A 26 -49.45 -19.79 -21.33
N GLY A 27 -50.34 -19.19 -22.14
CA GLY A 27 -50.19 -17.81 -22.62
C GLY A 27 -50.14 -16.78 -21.50
N CYS A 28 -51.03 -16.92 -20.51
CA CYS A 28 -51.08 -16.07 -19.32
C CYS A 28 -49.80 -16.16 -18.47
N GLU A 29 -49.27 -17.37 -18.26
CA GLU A 29 -48.04 -17.57 -17.49
C GLU A 29 -46.80 -16.99 -18.19
N ILE A 30 -46.66 -17.23 -19.50
CA ILE A 30 -45.53 -16.73 -20.30
C ILE A 30 -45.56 -15.19 -20.36
N HIS A 31 -46.75 -14.58 -20.53
CA HIS A 31 -46.88 -13.13 -20.54
C HIS A 31 -46.64 -12.51 -19.17
N GLY A 32 -47.05 -13.19 -18.08
CA GLY A 32 -46.76 -12.77 -16.71
C GLY A 32 -45.25 -12.80 -16.41
N ALA A 33 -44.59 -13.92 -16.71
CA ALA A 33 -43.17 -14.11 -16.50
C ALA A 33 -42.33 -13.10 -17.29
N GLY A 34 -42.66 -12.87 -18.57
CA GLY A 34 -41.95 -11.90 -19.42
C GLY A 34 -42.02 -10.46 -18.89
N ARG A 35 -43.16 -10.04 -18.32
CA ARG A 35 -43.29 -8.69 -17.72
C ARG A 35 -42.50 -8.52 -16.44
N VAL A 36 -42.44 -9.57 -15.60
CA VAL A 36 -41.62 -9.55 -14.38
C VAL A 36 -40.14 -9.51 -14.74
N GLN A 37 -39.73 -10.34 -15.70
CA GLN A 37 -38.34 -10.39 -16.15
C GLN A 37 -37.91 -9.08 -16.82
N ALA A 38 -38.74 -8.47 -17.65
CA ALA A 38 -38.45 -7.15 -18.23
C ALA A 38 -38.30 -6.05 -17.17
N LYS A 39 -39.11 -6.07 -16.10
CA LYS A 39 -38.97 -5.13 -14.97
C LYS A 39 -37.69 -5.38 -14.19
N TRP A 40 -37.37 -6.65 -13.93
CA TRP A 40 -36.14 -7.04 -13.27
C TRP A 40 -34.91 -6.60 -14.07
N ASP A 41 -34.86 -6.90 -15.37
CA ASP A 41 -33.76 -6.51 -16.26
C ASP A 41 -33.59 -4.99 -16.32
N ALA A 42 -34.69 -4.23 -16.34
CA ALA A 42 -34.65 -2.77 -16.27
C ALA A 42 -34.06 -2.28 -14.95
N GLN A 43 -34.44 -2.87 -13.82
CA GLN A 43 -33.87 -2.53 -12.50
C GLN A 43 -32.39 -2.89 -12.41
N VAL A 44 -31.99 -4.07 -12.89
CA VAL A 44 -30.59 -4.50 -12.91
C VAL A 44 -29.74 -3.55 -13.75
N LYS A 45 -30.23 -3.12 -14.94
CA LYS A 45 -29.54 -2.13 -15.77
C LYS A 45 -29.39 -0.78 -15.08
N GLN A 46 -30.44 -0.31 -14.40
CA GLN A 46 -30.38 0.94 -13.63
C GLN A 46 -29.39 0.86 -12.48
N GLN A 47 -29.37 -0.26 -11.75
CA GLN A 47 -28.41 -0.50 -10.67
C GLN A 47 -26.97 -0.56 -11.20
N ALA A 48 -26.75 -1.24 -12.33
CA ALA A 48 -25.44 -1.29 -12.97
C ALA A 48 -24.95 0.10 -13.38
N ALA A 49 -25.80 0.91 -14.04
CA ALA A 49 -25.46 2.28 -14.41
C ALA A 49 -25.17 3.18 -13.20
N ALA A 50 -25.95 3.05 -12.13
CA ALA A 50 -25.71 3.79 -10.88
C ALA A 50 -24.40 3.35 -10.21
N ALA A 51 -24.08 2.06 -10.24
CA ALA A 51 -22.83 1.52 -9.71
C ALA A 51 -21.62 2.00 -10.52
N GLU A 52 -21.71 2.03 -11.85
CA GLU A 52 -20.66 2.56 -12.72
C GLU A 52 -20.41 4.05 -12.45
N ALA A 53 -21.46 4.88 -12.36
CA ALA A 53 -21.34 6.29 -12.02
C ALA A 53 -20.69 6.50 -10.63
N ALA A 54 -21.06 5.67 -9.64
CA ALA A 54 -20.44 5.72 -8.32
C ALA A 54 -18.95 5.28 -8.33
N LEU A 55 -18.56 4.37 -9.22
CA LEU A 55 -17.17 3.99 -9.42
C LEU A 55 -16.36 5.09 -10.07
N GLU A 56 -16.92 5.80 -11.07
CA GLU A 56 -16.28 6.94 -11.70
C GLU A 56 -16.03 8.06 -10.70
N LEU A 57 -17.05 8.42 -9.91
CA LEU A 57 -16.90 9.41 -8.84
C LEU A 57 -15.80 9.02 -7.85
N ARG A 58 -15.75 7.75 -7.43
CA ARG A 58 -14.68 7.26 -6.55
C ARG A 58 -13.31 7.30 -7.20
N ARG A 59 -13.19 7.03 -8.50
CA ARG A 59 -11.91 7.15 -9.22
C ARG A 59 -11.43 8.60 -9.26
N GLU A 60 -12.33 9.55 -9.46
CA GLU A 60 -11.99 10.98 -9.45
C GLU A 60 -11.56 11.45 -8.06
N GLN A 61 -12.32 11.09 -7.02
CA GLN A 61 -11.95 11.37 -5.63
C GLN A 61 -10.59 10.77 -5.26
N ASN A 62 -10.33 9.52 -5.65
CA ASN A 62 -9.05 8.86 -5.42
C ASN A 62 -7.89 9.54 -6.16
N ARG A 63 -8.12 10.10 -7.36
CA ARG A 63 -7.09 10.88 -8.07
C ARG A 63 -6.75 12.17 -7.34
N ALA A 64 -7.76 12.89 -6.84
CA ALA A 64 -7.55 14.10 -6.07
C ALA A 64 -6.78 13.83 -4.77
N ILE A 65 -7.21 12.81 -4.00
CA ILE A 65 -6.52 12.38 -2.79
C ILE A 65 -5.09 11.91 -3.11
N GLY A 66 -4.90 11.17 -4.19
CA GLY A 66 -3.58 10.71 -4.63
C GLY A 66 -2.63 11.86 -4.96
N ALA A 67 -3.12 12.94 -5.58
CA ALA A 67 -2.32 14.13 -5.85
C ALA A 67 -1.90 14.85 -4.56
N GLU A 68 -2.82 15.01 -3.60
CA GLU A 68 -2.50 15.61 -2.29
C GLU A 68 -1.50 14.74 -1.50
N GLN A 69 -1.70 13.42 -1.50
CA GLN A 69 -0.79 12.48 -0.86
C GLN A 69 0.60 12.51 -1.50
N ALA A 70 0.71 12.65 -2.82
CA ALA A 70 1.99 12.78 -3.52
C ALA A 70 2.73 14.05 -3.09
N LEU A 71 2.03 15.19 -2.97
CA LEU A 71 2.63 16.45 -2.48
C LEU A 71 3.10 16.33 -1.03
N LYS A 72 2.28 15.76 -0.15
CA LYS A 72 2.65 15.54 1.26
C LYS A 72 3.85 14.60 1.38
N SER A 73 3.85 13.51 0.61
CA SER A 73 4.96 12.55 0.58
C SER A 73 6.26 13.20 0.08
N ALA A 74 6.18 14.04 -0.95
CA ALA A 74 7.33 14.78 -1.46
C ALA A 74 7.90 15.78 -0.43
N GLN A 75 7.04 16.45 0.35
CA GLN A 75 7.50 17.32 1.44
C GLN A 75 8.19 16.56 2.56
N ILE A 76 7.62 15.44 3.01
CA ILE A 76 8.22 14.58 4.03
C ILE A 76 9.58 14.05 3.54
N GLN A 77 9.63 13.56 2.30
CA GLN A 77 10.85 13.05 1.69
C GLN A 77 11.93 14.13 1.63
N ARG A 78 11.58 15.35 1.23
CA ARG A 78 12.54 16.46 1.18
C ARG A 78 13.11 16.77 2.56
N GLY A 79 12.27 16.85 3.60
CA GLY A 79 12.74 17.10 4.97
C GLY A 79 13.67 15.99 5.46
N HIS A 80 13.35 14.73 5.18
CA HIS A 80 14.20 13.59 5.48
C HIS A 80 15.56 13.67 4.74
N ASP A 81 15.54 13.95 3.44
CA ASP A 81 16.74 14.02 2.61
C ASP A 81 17.66 15.17 3.04
N ASP A 82 17.10 16.32 3.40
CA ASP A 82 17.85 17.48 3.91
C ASP A 82 18.51 17.15 5.28
N GLU A 83 17.80 16.48 6.20
CA GLU A 83 18.39 16.01 7.47
C GLU A 83 19.52 15.00 7.21
N MET A 84 19.28 14.01 6.35
CA MET A 84 20.28 12.98 6.04
C MET A 84 21.49 13.53 5.30
N ALA A 85 21.33 14.54 4.45
CA ALA A 85 22.44 15.24 3.81
C ALA A 85 23.34 15.91 4.85
N LYS A 86 22.74 16.56 5.86
CA LYS A 86 23.48 17.17 6.97
C LYS A 86 24.22 16.12 7.80
N VAL A 87 23.54 15.04 8.21
CA VAL A 87 24.14 13.94 8.98
C VAL A 87 25.33 13.32 8.22
N ARG A 88 25.18 13.08 6.92
CA ARG A 88 26.27 12.56 6.07
C ARG A 88 27.44 13.53 5.97
N ALA A 89 27.19 14.83 5.89
CA ALA A 89 28.24 15.85 5.86
C ALA A 89 28.99 15.89 7.21
N ASP A 90 28.27 15.89 8.33
CA ASP A 90 28.84 15.89 9.68
C ASP A 90 29.68 14.63 9.92
N LEU A 91 29.19 13.45 9.53
CA LEU A 91 29.93 12.19 9.59
C LEU A 91 31.21 12.20 8.74
N ARG A 92 31.20 12.82 7.55
CA ARG A 92 32.40 12.96 6.72
C ARG A 92 33.43 13.91 7.32
N ASN A 93 32.98 15.00 7.91
CA ASN A 93 33.85 16.04 8.48
C ASN A 93 34.33 15.70 9.91
N SER A 94 33.74 14.70 10.56
CA SER A 94 34.16 14.24 11.89
C SER A 94 35.55 13.59 11.88
N GLU A 95 36.36 13.94 12.88
CA GLU A 95 37.64 13.30 13.15
C GLU A 95 37.48 11.79 13.41
N ARG A 96 38.56 11.02 13.24
CA ARG A 96 38.54 9.58 13.52
C ARG A 96 38.19 9.32 14.99
N LEU A 97 37.32 8.36 15.21
CA LEU A 97 36.84 8.02 16.54
C LEU A 97 38.01 7.49 17.40
N ARG A 98 38.00 7.83 18.68
CA ARG A 98 39.00 7.38 19.66
C ARG A 98 38.35 6.44 20.66
N LEU A 99 39.06 5.37 21.01
CA LEU A 99 38.73 4.49 22.13
C LEU A 99 38.93 5.27 23.43
N GLY A 100 37.91 5.24 24.30
CA GLY A 100 38.04 5.80 25.64
C GLY A 100 39.16 5.13 26.43
N ALA A 101 39.78 5.87 27.35
CA ALA A 101 40.91 5.38 28.15
C ALA A 101 40.62 4.06 28.87
N ALA A 102 39.39 3.86 29.35
CA ALA A 102 38.93 2.63 30.00
C ALA A 102 39.07 1.36 29.14
N TRP A 103 39.12 1.48 27.81
CA TRP A 103 39.28 0.37 26.87
C TRP A 103 40.74 0.19 26.41
N CYS A 104 41.60 1.17 26.71
CA CYS A 104 43.01 1.17 26.33
C CYS A 104 43.92 0.57 27.41
N ASP A 105 43.49 0.57 28.67
CA ASP A 105 44.34 0.25 29.84
C ASP A 105 44.28 -1.22 30.33
N GLY A 106 43.88 -2.16 29.47
CA GLY A 106 44.14 -3.58 29.70
C GLY A 106 42.98 -4.39 30.29
N GLY A 107 42.04 -4.76 29.42
CA GLY A 107 41.38 -6.06 29.49
C GLY A 107 41.94 -6.92 28.35
N THR A 108 42.77 -7.91 28.67
CA THR A 108 43.52 -8.78 27.75
C THR A 108 42.75 -9.16 26.47
N PRO A 109 43.15 -8.69 25.28
CA PRO A 109 42.90 -9.40 24.03
C PRO A 109 44.03 -10.41 23.83
N GLY A 110 43.68 -11.67 23.52
CA GLY A 110 44.63 -12.74 23.24
C GLY A 110 45.64 -12.39 22.12
N PRO A 111 46.69 -13.20 21.93
CA PRO A 111 47.88 -12.83 21.18
C PRO A 111 47.55 -12.63 19.69
N ALA A 112 47.30 -11.40 19.29
CA ALA A 112 47.32 -10.98 17.89
C ALA A 112 48.64 -10.27 17.62
N GLN A 113 49.41 -10.88 16.73
CA GLN A 113 50.77 -10.50 16.32
C GLN A 113 50.95 -9.00 16.15
N ALA A 114 51.88 -8.44 16.91
CA ALA A 114 52.45 -7.12 16.67
C ALA A 114 53.24 -7.15 15.36
N SER A 115 52.65 -6.66 14.27
CA SER A 115 53.36 -6.37 13.02
C SER A 115 52.84 -5.03 12.49
N GLY A 116 53.56 -3.95 12.77
CA GLY A 116 53.26 -2.62 12.25
C GLY A 116 53.97 -1.53 13.03
N ALA A 117 54.95 -0.89 12.39
CA ALA A 117 55.80 0.14 12.96
C ALA A 117 55.00 1.27 13.63
N ALA A 118 55.52 1.73 14.78
CA ALA A 118 55.03 2.88 15.50
C ALA A 118 55.11 4.14 14.61
N GLY A 119 53.97 4.53 14.05
CA GLY A 119 53.75 5.84 13.42
C GLY A 119 53.45 6.90 14.49
N SER A 120 53.99 8.09 14.29
CA SER A 120 54.20 9.18 15.25
C SER A 120 52.93 9.95 15.72
N ASP A 121 51.84 9.26 16.07
CA ASP A 121 50.62 9.92 16.56
C ASP A 121 50.58 10.09 18.10
N GLY A 122 51.75 10.08 18.74
CA GLY A 122 51.91 10.13 20.20
C GLY A 122 51.71 11.50 20.87
N ALA A 123 51.17 12.50 20.18
CA ALA A 123 51.03 13.85 20.73
C ALA A 123 49.56 14.33 20.74
N GLY A 124 48.71 13.63 21.51
CA GLY A 124 47.33 14.05 21.74
C GLY A 124 46.72 13.29 22.92
N THR A 125 46.69 13.93 24.08
CA THR A 125 46.35 13.38 25.39
C THR A 125 44.87 12.97 25.51
N THR A 126 44.49 11.78 25.04
CA THR A 126 43.45 10.84 25.56
C THR A 126 42.98 9.87 24.47
N GLY A 127 43.28 8.57 24.62
CA GLY A 127 42.67 7.46 23.86
C GLY A 127 43.36 7.03 22.56
N ARG A 128 43.28 5.72 22.25
CA ARG A 128 43.81 5.11 21.00
C ARG A 128 42.82 5.34 19.84
N LEU A 129 43.30 5.73 18.66
CA LEU A 129 42.45 5.83 17.45
C LEU A 129 41.84 4.47 17.07
N LEU A 130 40.57 4.45 16.64
CA LEU A 130 39.93 3.24 16.13
C LEU A 130 40.60 2.76 14.84
N PRO A 131 40.78 1.44 14.64
CA PRO A 131 41.15 0.88 13.34
C PRO A 131 40.18 1.34 12.24
N PRO A 132 40.65 1.56 11.00
CA PRO A 132 39.84 2.14 9.93
C PRO A 132 38.56 1.34 9.65
N GLU A 133 38.62 0.01 9.68
CA GLU A 133 37.46 -0.87 9.47
C GLU A 133 36.38 -0.70 10.56
N LEU A 134 36.81 -0.55 11.81
CA LEU A 134 35.93 -0.33 12.96
C LEU A 134 35.34 1.08 12.95
N ASP A 135 36.15 2.08 12.60
CA ASP A 135 35.70 3.47 12.43
C ASP A 135 34.63 3.56 11.33
N SER A 136 34.83 2.90 10.18
CA SER A 136 33.82 2.85 9.12
C SER A 136 32.55 2.11 9.54
N ALA A 137 32.67 0.99 10.28
CA ALA A 137 31.52 0.23 10.75
C ALA A 137 30.69 1.03 11.77
N VAL A 138 31.34 1.73 12.71
CA VAL A 138 30.67 2.59 13.69
C VAL A 138 30.02 3.78 13.00
N ARG A 139 30.69 4.43 12.03
CA ARG A 139 30.08 5.51 11.23
C ARG A 139 28.86 5.04 10.44
N ALA A 140 28.90 3.82 9.87
CA ALA A 140 27.77 3.23 9.18
C ALA A 140 26.60 2.97 10.14
N LEU A 141 26.89 2.45 11.34
CA LEU A 141 25.88 2.23 12.38
C LEU A 141 25.25 3.54 12.86
N ILE A 142 26.06 4.59 13.08
CA ILE A 142 25.55 5.94 13.42
C ILE A 142 24.65 6.45 12.30
N GLY A 143 25.05 6.28 11.03
CA GLY A 143 24.23 6.66 9.88
C GLY A 143 22.88 5.95 9.85
N GLN A 144 22.84 4.63 10.11
CA GLN A 144 21.59 3.86 10.18
C GLN A 144 20.70 4.29 11.37
N ALA A 145 21.31 4.56 12.52
CA ALA A 145 20.59 5.04 13.70
C ALA A 145 19.96 6.42 13.42
N GLU A 146 20.72 7.35 12.84
CA GLU A 146 20.21 8.66 12.45
C GLU A 146 19.14 8.59 11.37
N GLU A 147 19.20 7.65 10.42
CA GLU A 147 18.13 7.43 9.44
C GLU A 147 16.81 7.02 10.12
N SER A 148 16.89 6.11 11.10
CA SER A 148 15.71 5.73 11.88
C SER A 148 15.16 6.89 12.74
N ALA A 149 16.05 7.69 13.32
CA ALA A 149 15.68 8.86 14.12
C ALA A 149 15.09 9.98 13.24
N ALA A 150 15.65 10.24 12.06
CA ALA A 150 15.15 11.20 11.09
C ALA A 150 13.75 10.81 10.60
N THR A 151 13.52 9.52 10.34
CA THR A 151 12.19 8.99 10.02
C THR A 151 11.19 9.26 11.15
N ALA A 152 11.58 9.00 12.40
CA ALA A 152 10.73 9.28 13.57
C ALA A 152 10.45 10.77 13.76
N ARG A 153 11.45 11.65 13.57
CA ARG A 153 11.29 13.11 13.63
C ARG A 153 10.37 13.62 12.53
N ALA A 154 10.53 13.14 11.30
CA ALA A 154 9.67 13.49 10.18
C ALA A 154 8.21 13.08 10.44
N ALA A 155 7.98 11.89 11.01
CA ALA A 155 6.65 11.46 11.41
C ALA A 155 6.05 12.34 12.53
N GLN A 156 6.85 12.69 13.54
CA GLN A 156 6.41 13.59 14.62
C GLN A 156 6.09 15.00 14.11
N ALA A 157 6.90 15.55 13.20
CA ALA A 157 6.66 16.85 12.58
C ALA A 157 5.33 16.84 11.82
N PHE A 158 5.09 15.81 11.00
CA PHE A 158 3.83 15.64 10.28
C PHE A 158 2.62 15.56 11.23
N ILE A 159 2.72 14.80 12.32
CA ILE A 159 1.65 14.67 13.33
C ILE A 159 1.32 16.03 13.96
N ARG A 160 2.34 16.83 14.31
CA ARG A 160 2.17 18.17 14.90
C ARG A 160 1.54 19.17 13.93
N GLU A 161 2.05 19.23 12.70
CA GLU A 161 1.57 20.17 11.67
C GLU A 161 0.10 19.92 11.28
N ASN A 162 -0.35 18.67 11.37
CA ASN A 162 -1.72 18.28 11.04
C ASN A 162 -2.65 18.20 12.27
N GLY A 163 -2.20 18.67 13.46
CA GLY A 163 -3.03 18.71 14.67
C GLY A 163 -3.44 17.34 15.21
N MET A 164 -2.69 16.28 14.87
CA MET A 164 -2.96 14.90 15.29
C MET A 164 -2.20 14.52 16.58
N ALA A 165 -1.45 15.45 17.17
CA ALA A 165 -0.76 15.23 18.43
C ALA A 165 -1.79 15.16 19.58
N PRO A 166 -1.68 14.19 20.51
CA PRO A 166 -2.51 14.17 21.71
C PRO A 166 -2.27 15.45 22.54
N PRO A 167 -3.30 15.94 23.26
CA PRO A 167 -3.20 17.14 24.11
C PRO A 167 -2.20 16.98 25.26
#